data_AF-A0A7V9F9A1-F1
#
_entry.id   AF-A0A7V9F9A1-F1
#
_cell.length_a   1.000
_cell.length_b   1.000
_cell.length_c   1.000
_cell.angle_alpha   90.00
_cell.angle_beta   90.00
_cell.angle_gamma   90.00
#
_symmetry.space_group_name_H-M   'P 1'
#
loop_
_entity.id
_entity.type
_entity.pdbx_description
1 polymer ?
#
loop_
_entity_poly.entity_id
_entity_poly.type
_entity_poly.pdbx_seq_one_letter_code
_entity_poly.pdbx_strand_id
1 'polypeptide(L)'
;MAVRADFNSYNDGYTFLDFYPDERRLRVTDDPEVPGYDHPFSVSFYWDGDKLEHGQREFVGIEIADIRRLHDEDLRAVAYLDLPLVDIPERGLYKVSVADVLRKARDRTLVSTVD
;
A
#
# COMPACT_ATOMS: atom_id res chain seq x y z
N MET A 1 -6.27 4.23 -15.09
CA MET A 1 -7.46 4.49 -14.25
C MET A 1 -6.98 4.43 -12.80
N ALA A 2 -7.46 5.31 -11.92
CA ALA A 2 -7.12 5.21 -10.50
C ALA A 2 -8.22 4.41 -9.77
N VAL A 3 -7.82 3.68 -8.73
CA VAL A 3 -8.71 2.90 -7.87
C VAL A 3 -8.96 3.70 -6.60
N ARG A 4 -10.19 3.73 -6.11
CA ARG A 4 -10.49 4.33 -4.80
C ARG A 4 -9.79 3.51 -3.72
N ALA A 5 -9.08 4.17 -2.82
CA ALA A 5 -8.43 3.50 -1.69
C ALA A 5 -8.77 4.20 -0.38
N ASP A 6 -8.84 3.44 0.70
CA ASP A 6 -8.90 3.97 2.05
C ASP A 6 -7.50 3.93 2.69
N PHE A 7 -7.13 5.02 3.36
CA PHE A 7 -5.82 5.19 3.98
C PHE A 7 -5.96 5.55 5.45
N ASN A 8 -5.38 4.71 6.29
CA ASN A 8 -5.37 4.87 7.73
C ASN A 8 -3.94 4.76 8.26
N SER A 9 -3.58 5.68 9.15
CA SER A 9 -2.27 5.73 9.79
C SER A 9 -2.44 6.13 11.25
N TYR A 10 -1.92 5.31 12.14
CA TYR A 10 -2.07 5.41 13.59
C TYR A 10 -0.81 5.98 14.23
N ASN A 11 -0.95 6.49 15.45
CA ASN A 11 0.13 7.17 16.18
C ASN A 11 1.33 6.26 16.50
N ASP A 12 1.12 4.95 16.58
CA ASP A 12 2.18 3.96 16.77
C ASP A 12 3.04 3.71 15.51
N GLY A 13 2.61 4.22 14.37
CA GLY A 13 3.25 4.07 13.07
C GLY A 13 2.60 3.00 12.19
N TYR A 14 1.65 2.23 12.71
CA TYR A 14 0.90 1.27 11.92
C TYR A 14 0.13 2.00 10.82
N THR A 15 0.28 1.56 9.58
CA THR A 15 -0.31 2.21 8.41
C THR A 15 -0.82 1.16 7.45
N PHE A 16 -2.03 1.33 6.93
CA PHE A 16 -2.55 0.48 5.86
C PHE A 16 -3.23 1.30 4.78
N LEU A 17 -3.22 0.73 3.58
CA LEU A 17 -3.88 1.27 2.39
C LEU A 17 -4.68 0.13 1.76
N ASP A 18 -6.00 0.30 1.71
CA ASP A 18 -6.97 -0.72 1.28
C ASP A 18 -7.68 -0.26 0.00
N PHE A 19 -7.64 -1.07 -1.06
CA PHE A 19 -8.22 -0.70 -2.36
C PHE A 19 -9.69 -1.08 -2.50
N TYR A 20 -10.21 -1.89 -1.57
CA TYR A 20 -11.59 -2.35 -1.59
C TYR A 20 -12.18 -2.34 -0.17
N PRO A 21 -12.22 -1.17 0.50
CA PRO A 21 -12.62 -1.07 1.91
C PRO A 21 -14.07 -1.52 2.16
N ASP A 22 -14.92 -1.44 1.14
CA ASP A 22 -16.34 -1.81 1.21
C ASP A 22 -16.60 -3.28 0.82
N GLU A 23 -15.57 -4.03 0.42
CA GLU A 23 -15.69 -5.41 -0.06
C GLU A 23 -14.97 -6.40 0.87
N ARG A 24 -15.62 -7.51 1.18
CA ARG A 24 -14.97 -8.63 1.86
C ARG A 24 -14.22 -9.46 0.84
N ARG A 25 -12.90 -9.31 0.81
CA ARG A 25 -11.99 -10.09 -0.05
C ARG A 25 -11.06 -10.96 0.79
N LEU A 26 -10.79 -12.17 0.31
CA LEU A 26 -9.75 -13.02 0.89
C LEU A 26 -8.39 -12.38 0.61
N ARG A 27 -7.64 -12.04 1.67
CA ARG A 27 -6.32 -11.41 1.56
C ARG A 27 -5.24 -12.46 1.74
N VAL A 28 -4.37 -12.58 0.75
CA VAL A 28 -3.19 -13.43 0.81
C VAL A 28 -1.96 -12.54 0.81
N THR A 29 -1.07 -12.76 1.79
CA THR A 29 0.23 -12.09 1.85
C THR A 29 1.23 -12.83 0.97
N ASP A 30 1.82 -12.10 0.01
CA ASP A 30 2.86 -12.61 -0.88
C ASP A 30 3.77 -11.45 -1.29
N ASP A 31 5.07 -11.61 -1.09
CA ASP A 31 6.05 -10.58 -1.42
C ASP A 31 6.31 -10.57 -2.94
N PRO A 32 6.21 -9.41 -3.61
CA PRO A 32 6.48 -9.33 -5.03
C PRO A 32 7.98 -9.42 -5.33
N GLU A 33 8.33 -10.04 -6.45
CA GLU A 33 9.71 -10.06 -6.93
C GLU A 33 10.11 -8.70 -7.52
N VAL A 34 11.12 -8.05 -6.93
CA VAL A 34 11.70 -6.79 -7.44
C VAL A 34 13.18 -7.03 -7.77
N PRO A 35 13.60 -6.88 -9.04
CA PRO A 35 15.00 -7.08 -9.43
C PRO A 35 15.97 -6.18 -8.66
N GLY A 36 16.93 -6.80 -7.98
CA GLY A 36 17.97 -6.09 -7.22
C GLY A 36 17.54 -5.58 -5.84
N TYR A 37 16.37 -5.99 -5.35
CA TYR A 37 15.94 -5.76 -3.98
C TYR A 37 15.94 -7.10 -3.22
N ASP A 38 17.03 -7.36 -2.50
CA ASP A 38 17.30 -8.66 -1.85
C ASP A 38 16.98 -8.66 -0.34
N HIS A 39 16.30 -7.62 0.15
CA HIS A 39 15.96 -7.44 1.55
C HIS A 39 14.49 -7.75 1.83
N PRO A 40 14.12 -8.19 3.04
CA PRO A 40 12.71 -8.32 3.41
C PRO A 40 12.01 -6.97 3.34
N PHE A 41 10.83 -6.94 2.72
CA PHE A 41 10.03 -5.72 2.68
C PHE A 41 9.60 -5.29 4.08
N SER A 42 9.71 -3.99 4.36
CA SER A 42 9.02 -3.34 5.49
C SER A 42 7.50 -3.25 5.28
N VAL A 43 7.01 -3.68 4.11
CA VAL A 43 5.64 -3.56 3.63
C VAL A 43 5.09 -4.96 3.40
N SER A 44 3.96 -5.27 4.04
CA SER A 44 3.17 -6.46 3.72
C SER A 44 2.27 -6.14 2.53
N PHE A 45 2.38 -6.91 1.44
CA PHE A 45 1.52 -6.78 0.27
C PHE A 45 0.38 -7.78 0.33
N TYR A 46 -0.83 -7.33 0.00
CA TYR A 46 -2.01 -8.20 -0.05
C TYR A 46 -2.53 -8.32 -1.47
N TRP A 47 -2.84 -9.56 -1.81
CA TRP A 47 -3.44 -9.97 -3.07
C TRP A 47 -4.79 -10.64 -2.82
N ASP A 48 -5.68 -10.54 -3.81
CA ASP A 48 -6.97 -11.22 -3.79
C ASP A 48 -6.77 -12.74 -3.94
N GLY A 49 -7.12 -13.49 -2.91
CA GLY A 49 -6.92 -14.94 -2.87
C GLY A 49 -7.74 -15.69 -3.92
N ASP A 50 -8.99 -15.30 -4.12
CA ASP A 50 -9.88 -15.96 -5.09
C ASP A 50 -9.33 -15.78 -6.51
N LYS A 51 -8.76 -14.61 -6.80
CA LYS A 51 -8.10 -14.30 -8.08
C LYS A 51 -6.80 -15.08 -8.25
N LEU A 52 -6.00 -15.18 -7.20
CA LEU A 52 -4.74 -15.94 -7.23
C LEU A 52 -4.98 -17.42 -7.54
N GLU A 53 -6.03 -18.02 -7.01
CA GLU A 53 -6.43 -19.40 -7.33
C GLU A 53 -6.72 -19.60 -8.83
N HIS A 54 -7.04 -18.52 -9.54
CA HIS A 54 -7.33 -18.50 -10.98
C HIS A 54 -6.15 -17.97 -11.80
N GLY A 55 -4.97 -17.85 -11.20
CA GLY A 55 -3.75 -17.36 -11.85
C GLY A 55 -3.75 -15.85 -12.13
N GLN A 56 -4.63 -15.07 -11.49
CA GLN A 56 -4.71 -13.62 -11.62
C GLN A 56 -4.09 -12.95 -10.39
N ARG A 57 -3.22 -11.94 -10.61
CA ARG A 57 -2.65 -11.13 -9.53
C ARG A 57 -3.43 -9.83 -9.42
N GLU A 58 -4.40 -9.78 -8.52
CA GLU A 58 -5.11 -8.55 -8.19
C GLU A 58 -4.64 -8.02 -6.84
N PHE A 59 -4.11 -6.80 -6.86
CA PHE A 59 -3.59 -6.15 -5.67
C PHE A 59 -4.74 -5.52 -4.86
N VAL A 60 -4.82 -5.82 -3.57
CA VAL A 60 -5.93 -5.37 -2.72
C VAL A 60 -5.50 -4.42 -1.60
N GLY A 61 -4.20 -4.33 -1.31
CA GLY A 61 -3.70 -3.32 -0.38
C GLY A 61 -2.33 -3.62 0.18
N ILE A 62 -1.93 -2.78 1.13
CA ILE A 62 -0.68 -2.92 1.89
C ILE A 62 -0.89 -2.62 3.36
N GLU A 63 -0.01 -3.18 4.17
CA GLU A 63 0.13 -2.89 5.59
C GLU A 63 1.60 -2.67 5.94
N ILE A 64 1.84 -1.73 6.84
CA ILE A 64 3.17 -1.37 7.31
C ILE A 64 3.09 -1.28 8.82
N ALA A 65 3.82 -2.15 9.51
CA ALA A 65 3.80 -2.21 10.97
C ALA A 65 4.33 -0.92 11.61
N ASP A 66 5.32 -0.28 10.99
CA ASP A 66 5.86 1.00 11.43
C ASP A 66 6.37 1.81 10.23
N ILE A 67 5.55 2.76 9.77
CA ILE A 67 5.85 3.61 8.60
C ILE A 67 7.13 4.42 8.75
N ARG A 68 7.60 4.66 9.98
CA ARG A 68 8.85 5.39 10.25
C ARG A 68 10.09 4.58 9.87
N ARG A 69 9.95 3.26 9.73
CA ARG A 69 11.02 2.34 9.30
C ARG A 69 11.11 2.22 7.79
N LEU A 70 10.18 2.83 7.05
CA LEU A 70 10.17 2.74 5.59
C LEU A 70 11.34 3.52 4.98
N HIS A 71 12.26 2.81 4.36
CA HIS A 71 13.43 3.40 3.74
C HIS A 71 13.12 3.89 2.31
N ASP A 72 13.98 4.78 1.77
CA ASP A 72 13.84 5.23 0.38
C ASP A 72 14.00 4.09 -0.62
N GLU A 73 14.71 3.03 -0.25
CA GLU A 73 14.85 1.82 -1.05
C GLU A 73 13.53 1.05 -1.16
N ASP A 74 12.82 0.88 -0.04
CA ASP A 74 11.48 0.27 -0.01
C ASP A 74 10.52 1.06 -0.91
N LEU A 75 10.55 2.39 -0.83
CA LEU A 75 9.73 3.25 -1.67
C LEU A 75 10.07 3.13 -3.16
N ARG A 76 11.35 2.97 -3.50
CA ARG A 76 11.77 2.72 -4.89
C ARG A 76 11.32 1.34 -5.38
N ALA A 77 11.43 0.31 -4.52
CA ALA A 77 10.95 -1.02 -4.84
C ALA A 77 9.43 -1.02 -5.06
N VAL A 78 8.66 -0.38 -4.18
CA VAL A 78 7.20 -0.20 -4.36
C VAL A 78 6.87 0.59 -5.63
N ALA A 79 7.66 1.61 -5.98
CA ALA A 79 7.46 2.36 -7.22
C ALA A 79 7.82 1.57 -8.50
N TYR A 80 8.63 0.51 -8.36
CA TYR A 80 8.94 -0.41 -9.45
C TYR A 80 7.79 -1.38 -9.74
N LEU A 81 6.99 -1.68 -8.71
CA LEU A 81 5.78 -2.47 -8.86
C LEU A 81 4.76 -1.67 -9.68
N ASP A 82 4.23 -2.25 -10.75
CA ASP A 82 3.15 -1.67 -11.58
C ASP A 82 1.81 -1.72 -10.84
N LEU A 83 1.76 -1.13 -9.64
CA LEU A 83 0.58 -1.03 -8.81
C LEU A 83 -0.36 0.04 -9.39
N PRO A 84 -1.68 -0.14 -9.25
CA PRO A 84 -2.61 0.85 -9.76
C PRO A 84 -2.43 2.18 -9.01
N LEU A 85 -2.66 3.28 -9.73
CA LEU A 85 -2.78 4.60 -9.11
C LEU A 85 -4.00 4.62 -8.18
N VAL A 86 -3.95 5.44 -7.14
CA VAL A 86 -5.01 5.53 -6.15
C VAL A 86 -5.61 6.92 -6.05
N ASP A 87 -6.91 6.94 -5.77
CA ASP A 87 -7.66 8.10 -5.33
C ASP A 87 -8.02 7.92 -3.85
N ILE A 88 -7.64 8.87 -3.00
CA ILE A 88 -8.01 8.94 -1.57
C ILE A 88 -8.63 10.34 -1.32
N PRO A 89 -9.88 10.57 -1.75
CA PRO A 89 -10.53 11.88 -1.71
C PRO A 89 -10.54 12.55 -0.33
N GLU A 90 -10.64 11.75 0.72
CA GLU A 90 -10.71 12.10 2.13
C GLU A 90 -9.38 12.71 2.61
N ARG A 91 -8.29 12.44 1.89
CA ARG A 91 -6.96 13.02 2.08
C ARG A 91 -6.60 14.06 1.01
N GLY A 92 -7.52 14.35 0.07
CA GLY A 92 -7.26 15.23 -1.07
C GLY A 92 -6.24 14.68 -2.07
N LEU A 93 -6.01 13.37 -2.10
CA LEU A 93 -5.09 12.72 -3.02
C LEU A 93 -5.85 12.11 -4.20
N TYR A 94 -5.40 12.40 -5.42
CA TYR A 94 -6.03 11.91 -6.65
C TYR A 94 -4.96 11.49 -7.65
N LYS A 95 -5.14 10.31 -8.25
CA LYS A 95 -4.22 9.68 -9.23
C LYS A 95 -2.77 9.67 -8.76
N VAL A 96 -2.56 9.34 -7.49
CA VAL A 96 -1.21 9.26 -6.90
C VAL A 96 -0.71 7.82 -6.90
N SER A 97 0.61 7.63 -6.97
CA SER A 97 1.18 6.29 -6.84
C SER A 97 1.14 5.81 -5.38
N VAL A 98 1.13 4.49 -5.17
CA VAL A 98 1.22 3.90 -3.82
C VAL A 98 2.50 4.37 -3.12
N ALA A 99 3.63 4.40 -3.82
CA ALA A 99 4.89 4.90 -3.28
C ALA A 99 4.80 6.37 -2.82
N ASP A 100 4.07 7.23 -3.55
CA ASP A 100 3.88 8.63 -3.14
C ASP A 100 2.99 8.76 -1.89
N VAL A 101 1.94 7.94 -1.77
CA VAL A 101 1.12 7.87 -0.56
C VAL A 101 1.99 7.50 0.63
N LEU A 102 2.79 6.43 0.50
CA LEU A 102 3.67 5.96 1.56
C LEU A 102 4.75 6.98 1.92
N ARG A 103 5.35 7.65 0.94
CA ARG A 103 6.31 8.72 1.19
C ARG A 103 5.67 9.86 1.98
N LYS A 104 4.48 10.31 1.56
CA LYS A 104 3.75 11.39 2.25
C LYS A 104 3.36 11.00 3.68
N ALA A 105 3.01 9.73 3.90
CA ALA A 105 2.67 9.18 5.20
C ALA A 105 3.89 9.15 6.13
N ARG A 106 5.02 8.62 5.64
CA ARG A 106 6.30 8.61 6.35
C ARG A 106 6.74 10.01 6.74
N ASP A 107 6.64 10.96 5.81
CA ASP A 107 7.07 12.34 6.01
C ASP A 107 6.05 13.17 6.84
N ARG A 108 4.98 12.52 7.35
CA ARG A 108 3.90 13.13 8.16
C ARG A 108 3.20 14.31 7.47
N THR A 109 3.20 14.30 6.14
CA THR A 109 2.49 15.28 5.31
C THR A 109 1.06 14.86 5.00
N LEU A 110 0.76 13.58 5.20
CA LEU A 110 -0.61 13.09 5.36
C LEU A 110 -0.99 13.25 6.84
N VAL A 111 -1.93 14.16 7.12
CA VAL A 111 -2.47 14.36 8.47
C VAL A 111 -3.16 13.08 8.91
N SER A 112 -2.83 12.50 10.08
CA SER A 112 -3.58 11.38 10.66
C SER A 112 -5.02 11.81 10.98
N THR A 113 -6.00 10.98 10.62
CA THR A 113 -7.39 11.18 11.06
C THR A 113 -7.83 9.98 11.86
N VAL A 114 -7.21 9.73 13.01
CA VAL A 114 -7.90 9.10 14.16
C VAL A 114 -7.06 9.40 15.41
N ASP A 115 -7.67 10.06 16.41
CA ASP A 115 -7.20 10.09 17.81
C ASP A 115 -7.59 8.78 18.52
#